data_AF-A0A9Q6YEP5-F1
#
_entry.id   AF-A0A9Q6YEP5-F1
#
_cell.length_a   1.000
_cell.length_b   1.000
_cell.length_c   1.000
_cell.angle_alpha   90.00
_cell.angle_beta   90.00
_cell.angle_gamma   90.00
#
_symmetry.space_group_name_H-M   'P 1'
#
loop_
_entity.id
_entity.type
_entity.pdbx_description
1 polymer ?
#
loop_
_entity_poly.entity_id
_entity_poly.type
_entity_poly.pdbx_seq_one_letter_code
_entity_poly.pdbx_strand_id
1 'polypeptide(L)'
;MTALPTNLLSLLLFLAAWFLFNHLIDERNRALFEVSGLREAARISGEMLADRDENDRTRTKALNHALSEINDLRRAVDGGSKRLFVKATCNTPKPDQTGSGRVADAGTAELAADARSDYFTLRNQLALSREMILGLQDHVRRICLR
;
A
#
# COMPACT_ATOMS: atom_id res chain seq x y z
N MET A 1 38.57 64.13 39.09
CA MET A 1 38.40 62.74 38.60
C MET A 1 37.94 61.89 39.78
N THR A 2 36.62 61.80 40.01
CA THR A 2 36.07 61.04 41.15
C THR A 2 35.97 59.56 40.78
N ALA A 3 36.66 58.71 41.53
CA ALA A 3 36.59 57.25 41.39
C ALA A 3 35.16 56.77 41.72
N LEU A 4 34.59 55.91 40.87
CA LEU A 4 33.31 55.27 41.13
C LEU A 4 33.43 54.35 42.36
N PRO A 5 32.43 54.30 43.25
CA PRO A 5 32.46 53.44 44.42
C PRO A 5 32.53 51.96 44.00
N THR A 6 33.39 51.17 44.65
CA THR A 6 33.65 49.75 44.35
C THR A 6 32.40 48.86 44.31
N ASN A 7 31.38 49.20 45.11
CA ASN A 7 30.08 48.51 45.12
C ASN A 7 29.29 48.68 43.82
N LEU A 8 29.48 49.79 43.11
CA LEU A 8 28.86 49.99 41.81
C LEU A 8 29.56 49.13 40.74
N LEU A 9 30.89 49.02 40.81
CA LEU A 9 31.67 48.18 39.90
C LEU A 9 31.27 46.70 40.03
N SER A 10 31.13 46.19 41.25
CA SER A 10 30.70 44.81 41.46
C SER A 10 29.29 44.58 40.92
N LEU A 11 28.35 45.49 41.18
CA LEU A 11 26.98 45.38 40.69
C LEU A 11 26.91 45.40 39.16
N LEU A 12 27.71 46.24 38.50
CA LEU A 12 27.80 46.28 37.04
C LEU A 12 28.36 44.98 36.45
N LEU A 13 29.40 44.40 37.07
CA LEU A 13 29.96 43.11 36.64
C LEU A 13 28.95 41.97 36.80
N PHE A 14 28.20 41.93 37.90
CA PHE A 14 27.13 40.94 38.10
C PHE A 14 26.01 41.10 37.08
N LEU A 15 25.59 42.34 36.79
CA LEU A 15 24.57 42.62 35.78
C LEU A 15 25.02 42.21 34.38
N ALA A 16 26.28 42.50 34.04
CA ALA A 16 26.87 42.10 32.76
C ALA A 16 26.95 40.57 32.64
N ALA A 17 27.38 39.87 33.70
CA ALA A 17 27.43 38.41 33.72
C ALA A 17 26.03 37.77 33.62
N TRP A 18 25.04 38.32 34.34
CA TRP A 18 23.65 37.89 34.26
C TRP A 18 23.10 38.09 32.85
N PHE A 19 23.32 39.25 32.24
CA PHE A 19 22.88 39.54 30.88
C PHE A 19 23.51 38.59 29.86
N LEU A 20 24.83 38.36 29.93
CA LEU A 20 25.55 37.44 29.05
C LEU A 20 25.04 36.00 29.19
N PHE A 21 24.83 35.54 30.42
CA PHE A 21 24.30 34.21 30.70
C PHE A 21 22.89 34.02 30.14
N ASN A 22 22.01 34.99 30.32
CA ASN A 22 20.66 34.95 29.74
C ASN A 22 20.71 34.96 28.22
N HIS A 23 21.60 35.74 27.61
CA HIS A 23 21.77 35.77 26.16
C HIS A 23 22.24 34.41 25.61
N LEU A 24 23.25 33.81 26.24
CA LEU A 24 23.76 32.48 25.88
C LEU A 24 22.70 31.39 26.02
N ILE A 25 21.88 31.43 27.08
CA ILE A 25 20.76 30.50 27.26
C ILE A 25 19.74 30.67 26.15
N ASP A 26 19.39 31.90 25.79
CA ASP A 26 18.40 32.17 24.76
C ASP A 26 18.86 31.67 23.39
N GLU A 27 20.12 31.94 23.00
CA GLU A 27 20.71 31.41 21.76
C GLU A 27 20.69 29.89 21.72
N ARG A 28 21.11 29.23 22.81
CA ARG A 28 21.13 27.77 22.94
C ARG A 28 19.73 27.18 22.88
N ASN A 29 18.75 27.81 23.52
CA ASN A 29 17.37 27.35 23.50
C ASN A 29 16.74 27.46 22.12
N ARG A 30 17.04 28.53 21.36
CA ARG A 30 16.59 28.67 19.96
C ARG A 30 17.15 27.54 19.09
N ALA A 31 18.46 27.29 19.17
CA ALA A 31 19.10 26.21 18.42
C ALA A 31 18.56 24.82 18.81
N LEU A 32 18.35 24.58 20.11
CA LEU A 32 17.76 23.32 20.58
C LEU A 32 16.32 23.12 20.12
N PHE A 33 15.52 24.18 20.12
CA PHE A 33 14.13 24.13 19.66
C PHE A 33 14.06 23.82 18.15
N GLU A 34 14.95 24.40 17.36
CA GLU A 34 15.05 24.09 15.93
C GLU A 34 15.45 22.63 15.68
N VAL A 35 16.50 22.16 16.36
CA VAL A 35 16.96 20.76 16.23
C VAL A 35 15.90 19.77 16.71
N SER A 36 15.22 20.05 17.84
CA SER A 36 14.17 19.16 18.35
C SER A 36 12.97 19.12 17.42
N GLY A 37 12.55 20.26 16.86
CA GLY A 37 11.47 20.33 15.87
C GLY A 37 11.80 19.56 14.60
N LEU A 38 13.01 19.73 14.05
CA LEU A 38 13.48 19.00 12.87
C LEU A 38 13.58 17.49 13.13
N ARG A 39 14.11 17.10 14.29
CA ARG A 39 14.22 15.69 14.68
C ARG A 39 12.85 15.03 14.82
N GLU A 40 11.90 15.73 15.41
CA GLU A 40 10.53 15.23 15.57
C GLU A 40 9.80 15.12 14.23
N ALA A 41 9.93 16.13 13.36
CA ALA A 41 9.40 16.07 12.00
C ALA A 41 10.01 14.91 11.19
N ALA A 42 11.32 14.68 11.33
CA ALA A 42 12.02 13.55 10.70
C ALA A 42 11.55 12.21 11.27
N ARG A 43 11.31 12.12 12.59
CA ARG A 43 10.78 10.90 13.25
C ARG A 43 9.39 10.55 12.70
N ILE A 44 8.47 11.51 12.70
CA ILE A 44 7.09 11.31 12.20
C ILE A 44 7.10 10.90 10.72
N SER A 45 7.93 11.57 9.91
CA SER A 45 8.08 11.23 8.49
C SER A 45 8.66 9.82 8.28
N GLY A 46 9.62 9.42 9.12
CA GLY A 46 10.19 8.08 9.11
C GLY A 46 9.17 7.00 9.46
N GLU A 47 8.31 7.25 10.46
CA GLU A 47 7.23 6.33 10.83
C GLU A 47 6.21 6.16 9.70
N MET A 48 5.79 7.25 9.06
CA MET A 48 4.88 7.19 7.90
C MET A 48 5.48 6.42 6.72
N LEU A 49 6.79 6.57 6.48
CA LEU A 49 7.48 5.84 5.43
C LEU A 49 7.54 4.34 5.74
N ALA A 50 7.82 3.97 6.99
CA ALA A 50 7.82 2.57 7.41
C ALA A 50 6.43 1.91 7.29
N ASP A 51 5.37 2.63 7.69
CA ASP A 51 3.98 2.15 7.55
C ASP A 51 3.57 1.95 6.08
N ARG A 52 4.01 2.85 5.19
CA ARG A 52 3.82 2.73 3.74
C ARG A 52 4.56 1.52 3.18
N ASP A 53 5.83 1.38 3.50
CA ASP A 53 6.68 0.30 3.00
C ASP A 53 6.15 -1.07 3.43
N GLU A 54 5.61 -1.17 4.64
CA GLU A 54 4.98 -2.40 5.13
C GLU A 54 3.68 -2.71 4.38
N ASN A 55 2.87 -1.68 4.07
CA ASN A 55 1.68 -1.84 3.25
C ASN A 55 2.04 -2.36 1.85
N ASP A 56 3.00 -1.71 1.19
CA ASP A 56 3.45 -2.06 -0.15
C ASP A 56 4.00 -3.49 -0.20
N ARG A 57 4.79 -3.90 0.81
CA ARG A 57 5.27 -5.28 0.96
C ARG A 57 4.14 -6.28 1.08
N THR A 58 3.18 -6.02 1.98
CA THR A 58 2.04 -6.90 2.21
C THR A 58 1.21 -7.08 0.94
N ARG A 59 0.88 -5.99 0.25
CA ARG A 59 0.07 -6.01 -0.98
C ARG A 59 0.79 -6.70 -2.12
N THR A 60 2.09 -6.44 -2.29
CA THR A 60 2.91 -7.10 -3.31
C THR A 60 2.98 -8.62 -3.07
N LYS A 61 3.14 -9.04 -1.80
CA LYS A 61 3.15 -10.46 -1.44
C LYS A 61 1.81 -11.14 -1.74
N ALA A 62 0.70 -10.51 -1.36
CA ALA A 62 -0.64 -11.02 -1.63
C ALA A 62 -0.91 -11.13 -3.14
N LEU A 63 -0.52 -10.12 -3.91
CA LEU A 63 -0.64 -10.13 -5.37
C LEU A 63 0.17 -11.26 -6.00
N ASN A 64 1.45 -11.40 -5.63
CA ASN A 64 2.30 -12.46 -6.16
C ASN A 64 1.78 -13.86 -5.84
N HIS A 65 1.26 -14.05 -4.62
CA HIS A 65 0.63 -15.31 -4.23
C HIS A 65 -0.59 -15.62 -5.10
N ALA A 66 -1.50 -14.65 -5.28
CA ALA A 66 -2.68 -14.83 -6.13
C ALA A 66 -2.32 -15.10 -7.60
N LEU A 67 -1.31 -14.40 -8.14
CA LEU A 67 -0.82 -14.65 -9.50
C LEU A 67 -0.20 -16.05 -9.63
N SER A 68 0.50 -16.54 -8.60
CA SER A 68 1.01 -17.91 -8.57
C SER A 68 -0.13 -18.92 -8.63
N GLU A 69 -1.18 -18.77 -7.82
CA GLU A 69 -2.33 -19.67 -7.83
C GLU A 69 -3.06 -19.67 -9.19
N ILE A 70 -3.21 -18.50 -9.82
CA ILE A 70 -3.80 -18.38 -11.16
C ILE A 70 -2.92 -19.09 -12.20
N ASN A 71 -1.61 -18.94 -12.12
CA ASN A 71 -0.66 -19.63 -13.00
C ASN A 71 -0.68 -21.16 -12.80
N ASP A 72 -0.82 -21.62 -11.57
CA ASP A 72 -0.93 -23.04 -11.26
C ASP A 72 -2.23 -23.62 -11.83
N LEU A 73 -3.33 -22.88 -11.70
CA LEU A 73 -4.62 -23.23 -12.33
C LEU A 73 -4.50 -23.26 -13.86
N ARG A 74 -3.79 -22.30 -14.45
CA ARG A 74 -3.53 -22.27 -15.90
C ARG A 74 -2.79 -23.51 -16.35
N ARG A 75 -1.69 -23.88 -15.69
CA ARG A 75 -0.93 -25.11 -16.01
C ARG A 75 -1.78 -26.37 -15.85
N ALA A 76 -2.64 -26.43 -14.84
CA ALA A 76 -3.54 -27.56 -14.64
C ALA A 76 -4.61 -27.67 -15.75
N VAL A 77 -5.14 -26.54 -16.22
CA VAL A 77 -6.10 -26.50 -17.35
C VAL A 77 -5.42 -26.83 -18.67
N ASP A 78 -4.23 -26.28 -18.92
CA ASP A 78 -3.45 -26.56 -20.14
C ASP A 78 -2.99 -28.03 -20.19
N GLY A 79 -2.63 -28.61 -19.04
CA GLY A 79 -2.31 -30.03 -18.89
C GLY A 79 -3.52 -30.96 -18.85
N GLY A 80 -4.75 -30.44 -18.97
CA GLY A 80 -5.99 -31.23 -18.98
C GLY A 80 -6.38 -31.88 -17.65
N SER A 81 -5.66 -31.63 -16.55
CA SER A 81 -5.99 -32.14 -15.22
C SER A 81 -7.16 -31.40 -14.57
N LYS A 82 -7.44 -30.18 -15.04
CA LYS A 82 -8.62 -29.38 -14.69
C LYS A 82 -9.33 -28.89 -15.95
N ARG A 83 -10.64 -28.66 -15.83
CA ARG A 83 -11.49 -28.15 -16.92
C ARG A 83 -12.25 -26.92 -16.43
N LEU A 84 -12.45 -25.94 -17.32
CA LEU A 84 -13.20 -24.71 -17.02
C LEU A 84 -14.63 -24.87 -17.54
N PHE A 85 -15.54 -25.27 -16.66
CA PHE A 85 -16.93 -25.49 -17.03
C PHE A 85 -17.69 -24.18 -17.18
N VAL A 86 -18.57 -24.12 -18.19
CA VAL A 86 -19.49 -23.01 -18.39
C VAL A 86 -20.91 -23.53 -18.20
N LYS A 87 -21.73 -22.77 -17.48
CA LYS A 87 -23.15 -23.11 -17.34
C LYS A 87 -23.85 -22.80 -18.67
N ALA A 88 -24.01 -23.82 -19.50
CA ALA A 88 -24.76 -23.72 -20.75
C ALA A 88 -26.19 -24.24 -20.57
N THR A 89 -27.16 -23.54 -21.16
CA THR A 89 -28.52 -24.05 -21.34
C THR A 89 -28.66 -24.45 -22.80
N CYS A 90 -28.71 -25.75 -23.07
CA CYS A 90 -28.98 -26.26 -24.42
C CYS A 90 -30.50 -26.23 -24.64
N ASN A 91 -30.96 -25.31 -25.50
CA ASN A 91 -32.37 -25.28 -25.89
C ASN A 91 -32.68 -26.50 -26.77
N THR A 92 -33.75 -27.22 -26.48
CA THR A 92 -34.19 -28.35 -27.30
C THR A 92 -34.68 -27.86 -28.68
N PRO A 93 -34.44 -28.62 -29.77
CA PRO A 93 -34.90 -28.24 -31.10
C PRO A 93 -36.42 -28.12 -31.18
N LYS A 94 -36.93 -27.14 -31.95
CA LYS A 94 -38.37 -26.99 -32.23
C LYS A 94 -38.88 -28.18 -33.08
N PRO A 95 -40.13 -28.62 -32.86
CA PRO A 95 -40.68 -29.85 -33.47
C PRO A 95 -40.72 -29.85 -35.01
N ASP A 96 -40.62 -28.70 -35.68
CA ASP A 96 -40.67 -28.63 -37.15
C ASP A 96 -39.33 -28.92 -37.86
N GLN A 97 -38.27 -29.23 -37.10
CA GLN A 97 -36.96 -29.66 -37.63
C GLN A 97 -36.74 -31.15 -37.36
N THR A 98 -37.60 -32.01 -37.89
CA THR A 98 -37.46 -33.49 -37.82
C THR A 98 -36.44 -34.01 -38.84
N GLY A 99 -35.19 -33.59 -38.69
CA GLY A 99 -34.05 -34.38 -39.17
C GLY A 99 -33.66 -35.40 -38.09
N SER A 100 -33.19 -36.59 -38.46
CA SER A 100 -32.78 -37.67 -37.54
C SER A 100 -31.81 -37.17 -36.46
N GLY A 101 -32.37 -36.71 -35.33
CA GLY A 101 -31.65 -36.05 -34.26
C GLY A 101 -31.06 -37.09 -33.33
N ARG A 102 -29.92 -37.66 -33.72
CA ARG A 102 -29.10 -38.42 -32.79
C ARG A 102 -28.69 -37.45 -31.68
N VAL A 103 -29.26 -37.60 -30.49
CA VAL A 103 -28.79 -36.91 -29.28
C VAL A 103 -27.38 -37.42 -29.04
N ALA A 104 -26.39 -36.70 -29.55
CA ALA A 104 -25.01 -36.96 -29.21
C ALA A 104 -24.88 -36.66 -27.72
N ASP A 105 -24.38 -37.63 -26.95
CA ASP A 105 -23.91 -37.37 -25.59
C ASP A 105 -22.66 -36.48 -25.70
N ALA A 106 -22.90 -35.20 -25.90
CA ALA A 106 -21.88 -34.18 -25.90
C ALA A 106 -21.48 -33.96 -24.44
N GLY A 107 -20.20 -34.19 -24.14
CA GLY A 107 -19.66 -33.97 -22.80
C GLY A 107 -19.98 -32.56 -22.27
N THR A 108 -19.88 -32.39 -20.95
CA THR A 108 -20.21 -31.14 -20.25
C THR A 108 -19.60 -29.91 -20.92
N ALA A 109 -20.40 -28.85 -21.04
CA ALA A 109 -20.00 -27.61 -21.70
C ALA A 109 -18.78 -26.97 -21.01
N GLU A 110 -17.79 -26.62 -21.83
CA GLU A 110 -16.51 -26.08 -21.40
C GLU A 110 -16.12 -24.83 -22.15
N LEU A 111 -15.31 -24.02 -21.49
CA LEU A 111 -14.74 -22.83 -22.08
C LEU A 111 -13.86 -23.25 -23.27
N ALA A 112 -14.20 -22.69 -24.43
CA ALA A 112 -13.49 -22.89 -25.68
C ALA A 112 -12.01 -22.53 -25.52
N ALA A 113 -11.13 -23.25 -26.22
CA ALA A 113 -9.68 -23.16 -26.02
C ALA A 113 -9.13 -21.74 -26.28
N ASP A 114 -9.73 -21.01 -27.21
CA ASP A 114 -9.46 -19.60 -27.52
C ASP A 114 -9.84 -18.65 -26.38
N ALA A 115 -10.98 -18.88 -25.72
CA ALA A 115 -11.47 -18.05 -24.61
C ALA A 115 -10.76 -18.30 -23.27
N ARG A 116 -9.98 -19.38 -23.14
CA ARG A 116 -9.24 -19.70 -21.88
C ARG A 116 -8.18 -18.64 -21.56
N SER A 117 -7.50 -18.10 -22.57
CA SER A 117 -6.49 -17.06 -22.37
C SER A 117 -7.09 -15.78 -21.77
N ASP A 118 -8.27 -15.38 -22.27
CA ASP A 118 -8.97 -14.19 -21.81
C ASP A 118 -9.47 -14.35 -20.38
N TYR A 119 -9.96 -15.54 -20.02
CA TYR A 119 -10.35 -15.86 -18.64
C TYR A 119 -9.20 -15.66 -17.64
N PHE A 120 -8.01 -16.18 -17.94
CA PHE A 120 -6.84 -16.02 -17.06
C PHE A 120 -6.35 -14.58 -17.02
N THR A 121 -6.39 -13.87 -18.15
CA THR A 121 -6.07 -12.44 -18.21
C THR A 121 -7.00 -11.64 -17.30
N LEU A 122 -8.31 -11.90 -17.36
CA LEU A 122 -9.30 -11.23 -16.51
C LEU A 122 -9.07 -11.54 -15.03
N ARG A 123 -8.75 -12.79 -14.68
CA ARG A 123 -8.42 -13.19 -13.30
C ARG A 123 -7.18 -12.46 -12.78
N ASN A 124 -6.15 -12.30 -13.60
CA ASN A 124 -4.94 -11.56 -13.25
C ASN A 124 -5.24 -10.07 -13.00
N GLN A 125 -6.00 -9.43 -13.90
CA GLN A 125 -6.43 -8.04 -13.75
C GLN A 125 -7.30 -7.82 -12.51
N LEU A 126 -8.16 -8.79 -12.18
CA LEU A 126 -8.98 -8.74 -10.98
C LEU A 126 -8.12 -8.86 -9.71
N ALA A 127 -7.13 -9.75 -9.68
CA ALA A 127 -6.21 -9.89 -8.55
C ALA A 127 -5.41 -8.61 -8.33
N LEU A 128 -4.87 -8.03 -9.41
CA LEU A 128 -4.14 -6.76 -9.37
C LEU A 128 -5.00 -5.61 -8.87
N SER A 129 -6.18 -5.40 -9.48
CA SER A 129 -7.05 -4.29 -9.09
C SER A 129 -7.55 -4.41 -7.65
N ARG A 130 -7.83 -5.64 -7.18
CA ARG A 130 -8.18 -5.91 -5.78
C ARG A 130 -7.09 -5.48 -4.83
N GLU A 131 -5.83 -5.89 -5.04
CA GLU A 131 -4.75 -5.51 -4.14
C GLU A 131 -4.42 -4.02 -4.22
N MET A 132 -4.54 -3.38 -5.38
CA MET A 132 -4.42 -1.92 -5.49
C MET A 132 -5.49 -1.20 -4.67
N ILE A 133 -6.75 -1.60 -4.79
CA ILE A 133 -7.85 -0.99 -4.02
C ILE A 133 -7.64 -1.18 -2.52
N LEU A 134 -7.26 -2.40 -2.10
CA LEU A 134 -7.02 -2.68 -0.69
C LEU A 134 -5.78 -1.96 -0.15
N GLY A 135 -4.75 -1.76 -0.98
CA GLY A 135 -3.58 -0.92 -0.65
C GLY A 135 -3.99 0.53 -0.44
N LEU A 136 -4.78 1.11 -1.35
CA LEU A 136 -5.29 2.48 -1.22
C LEU A 136 -6.17 2.66 0.02
N GLN A 137 -7.05 1.72 0.31
CA GLN A 137 -7.89 1.77 1.52
C GLN A 137 -7.05 1.75 2.80
N ASP A 138 -6.03 0.89 2.85
CA ASP A 138 -5.13 0.83 4.01
C ASP A 138 -4.25 2.08 4.12
N HIS A 139 -3.77 2.62 3.01
CA HIS A 139 -3.02 3.86 2.97
C HIS A 139 -3.83 5.00 3.60
N VAL A 140 -5.10 5.16 3.19
CA VAL A 140 -5.98 6.17 3.78
C VAL A 140 -6.17 5.95 5.28
N ARG A 141 -6.42 4.71 5.71
CA ARG A 141 -6.64 4.38 7.12
C ARG A 141 -5.42 4.58 8.01
N ARG A 142 -4.22 4.25 7.51
CA ARG A 142 -2.98 4.25 8.32
C ARG A 142 -2.21 5.56 8.24
N ILE A 143 -2.26 6.24 7.10
CA ILE A 143 -1.42 7.42 6.83
C ILE A 143 -2.25 8.70 6.79
N CYS A 144 -3.40 8.72 6.12
CA CYS A 144 -4.18 9.96 5.97
C CYS A 144 -5.07 10.30 7.17
N LEU A 145 -5.61 9.28 7.86
CA LEU A 145 -6.51 9.44 9.02
C LEU A 145 -5.76 9.45 10.36
N ARG A 146 -4.43 9.46 10.31
CA ARG A 146 -3.55 9.53 11.47
C ARG A 146 -3.21 10.97 11.78
#